data_AF-A0A914EQF1-F1
#
_entry.id   AF-A0A914EQF1-F1
#
_cell.length_a   1.000
_cell.length_b   1.000
_cell.length_c   1.000
_cell.angle_alpha   90.00
_cell.angle_beta   90.00
_cell.angle_gamma   90.00
#
_symmetry.space_group_name_H-M   'P 1'
#
loop_
_entity.id
_entity.type
_entity.pdbx_description
1 polymer ?
#
loop_
_entity_poly.entity_id
_entity_poly.type
_entity_poly.pdbx_seq_one_letter_code
_entity_poly.pdbx_strand_id
1 'polypeptide(L)' 'MSIGNYSNTKSFQAISDTAFTAIGGPGAVVDIIAKQIGATLDSEYGTYTIDCNAQIPDFIVTIGNYQYSIDSVNSVTSGA' A
#
# COMPACT_ATOMS: atom_id res chain seq x y z
N MET A 1 -8.17 3.35 -6.60
CA MET A 1 -7.32 2.28 -6.03
C MET A 1 -8.10 1.49 -5.01
N SER A 2 -7.75 0.22 -4.78
CA SER A 2 -8.48 -0.66 -3.86
C SER A 2 -7.58 -1.75 -3.26
N ILE A 3 -7.96 -2.23 -2.09
CA ILE A 3 -7.33 -3.36 -1.38
C ILE A 3 -8.36 -4.04 -0.48
N GLY A 4 -8.57 -5.35 -0.65
CA GLY A 4 -9.64 -6.07 0.04
C GLY A 4 -11.00 -5.40 -0.16
N ASN A 5 -11.65 -5.00 0.94
CA ASN A 5 -12.96 -4.33 0.91
C ASN A 5 -12.85 -2.80 0.82
N TYR A 6 -11.63 -2.24 0.90
CA TYR A 6 -11.42 -0.80 0.77
C TYR A 6 -11.31 -0.41 -0.70
N SER A 7 -12.06 0.61 -1.10
CA SER A 7 -11.95 1.22 -2.42
C SER A 7 -12.01 2.74 -2.29
N ASN A 8 -11.11 3.41 -3.01
CA ASN A 8 -11.03 4.86 -3.07
C ASN A 8 -10.99 5.31 -4.53
N THR A 9 -11.99 6.08 -4.92
CA THR A 9 -12.18 6.63 -6.28
C THR A 9 -11.64 8.05 -6.43
N LYS A 10 -11.06 8.64 -5.38
CA LYS A 10 -10.39 9.93 -5.48
C LYS A 10 -9.11 9.81 -6.31
N SER A 11 -8.86 10.81 -7.13
CA SER A 11 -7.64 10.90 -7.94
C SER A 11 -6.53 11.61 -7.18
N PHE A 12 -5.31 11.11 -7.34
CA PHE A 12 -4.09 11.68 -6.77
C PHE A 12 -3.04 11.86 -7.89
N GLN A 13 -2.11 12.79 -7.69
CA GLN A 13 -0.91 12.84 -8.52
C GLN A 13 0.08 11.76 -8.02
N ALA A 14 0.81 11.15 -8.95
CA ALA A 14 1.77 10.11 -8.65
C ALA A 14 3.10 10.39 -9.36
N ILE A 15 4.20 9.93 -8.77
CA ILE A 15 5.56 9.99 -9.32
C ILE A 15 6.05 8.55 -9.46
N SER A 16 6.64 8.23 -10.62
CA SER A 16 7.33 6.96 -10.83
C SER A 16 8.79 7.11 -10.42
N ASP A 17 9.10 6.81 -9.16
CA ASP A 17 10.44 6.96 -8.60
C ASP A 17 11.05 5.59 -8.28
N THR A 18 11.98 5.13 -9.11
CA THR A 18 12.67 3.85 -8.93
C THR A 18 13.75 3.87 -7.84
N ALA A 19 14.13 5.06 -7.35
CA ALA A 19 15.06 5.19 -6.23
C ALA A 19 14.34 5.05 -4.87
N PHE A 20 13.01 5.09 -4.87
CA PHE A 20 12.20 4.89 -3.68
C PHE A 20 11.81 3.42 -3.54
N THR A 21 12.07 2.83 -2.37
CA THR A 21 11.93 1.38 -2.12
C THR A 21 10.53 0.97 -1.68
N ALA A 22 9.59 1.91 -1.54
CA ALA A 22 8.26 1.67 -1.01
C ALA A 22 7.18 2.33 -1.87
N ILE A 23 5.91 2.12 -1.51
CA ILE A 23 4.78 2.87 -2.06
C ILE A 23 4.31 3.86 -1.01
N GLY A 24 4.41 5.15 -1.33
CA GLY A 24 3.97 6.24 -0.46
C GLY A 24 2.67 6.89 -0.94
N GLY A 25 1.99 7.57 -0.03
CA GLY A 25 0.77 8.32 -0.34
C GLY A 25 0.34 9.25 0.80
N PRO A 26 -0.79 9.97 0.65
CA PRO A 26 -1.33 10.80 1.72
C PRO A 26 -1.58 9.98 2.98
N GLY A 27 -1.10 10.44 4.14
CA GLY A 27 -1.11 9.67 5.40
C GLY A 27 -2.46 9.04 5.72
N ALA A 28 -3.53 9.84 5.75
CA ALA A 28 -4.88 9.35 6.03
C ALA A 28 -5.36 8.21 5.10
N VAL A 29 -4.83 8.12 3.88
CA VAL A 29 -5.19 7.06 2.93
C VAL A 29 -4.34 5.81 3.18
N VAL A 30 -3.05 5.98 3.44
CA VAL A 30 -2.15 4.88 3.82
C VAL A 30 -2.62 4.24 5.13
N ASP A 31 -3.03 5.05 6.11
CA ASP A 31 -3.53 4.58 7.41
C ASP A 31 -4.76 3.67 7.27
N ILE A 32 -5.68 4.02 6.36
CA ILE A 32 -6.87 3.19 6.10
C ILE A 32 -6.48 1.87 5.44
N ILE A 33 -5.55 1.91 4.49
CA ILE A 33 -5.02 0.71 3.82
C ILE A 33 -4.33 -0.21 4.84
N ALA A 34 -3.45 0.35 5.67
CA ALA A 34 -2.75 -0.37 6.72
C ALA A 34 -3.73 -1.05 7.68
N LYS A 35 -4.76 -0.32 8.13
CA LYS A 35 -5.82 -0.88 8.97
C LYS A 35 -6.58 -2.03 8.29
N GLN A 36 -6.84 -1.92 6.98
CA GLN A 36 -7.54 -2.95 6.20
C GLN A 36 -6.76 -4.26 6.13
N ILE A 37 -5.43 -4.21 6.15
CA ILE A 37 -4.56 -5.39 6.11
C ILE A 37 -4.03 -5.81 7.49
N GLY A 38 -4.37 -5.08 8.55
CA GLY A 38 -3.92 -5.37 9.92
C GLY A 38 -2.48 -4.95 10.21
N ALA A 39 -1.92 -4.01 9.44
CA ALA A 39 -0.59 -3.46 9.70
C ALA A 39 -0.63 -2.36 10.77
N THR A 40 0.49 -2.20 11.48
CA THR A 40 0.67 -1.21 12.56
C THR A 40 1.71 -0.18 12.20
N LEU A 41 1.46 1.09 12.56
CA LEU A 41 2.43 2.16 12.32
C LEU A 41 3.68 1.95 13.17
N ASP A 42 4.82 1.91 12.51
CA ASP A 42 6.12 2.13 13.12
C ASP A 42 6.44 3.64 13.01
N SER A 43 6.24 4.36 14.11
CA SER A 43 6.41 5.82 14.14
C SER A 43 7.87 6.26 14.05
N GLU A 44 8.83 5.37 14.35
CA GLU A 44 10.25 5.70 14.27
C GLU A 44 10.68 5.82 12.80
N TYR A 45 10.20 4.91 11.96
CA TYR A 45 10.55 4.85 10.54
C TYR A 45 9.49 5.40 9.60
N GLY A 46 8.29 5.74 10.10
CA GLY A 46 7.18 6.21 9.29
C GLY A 46 6.65 5.15 8.32
N THR A 47 6.83 3.88 8.66
CA THR A 47 6.43 2.72 7.86
C THR A 47 5.36 1.91 8.59
N TYR A 48 4.79 0.93 7.90
CA TYR A 48 3.81 0.01 8.47
C TYR A 48 4.39 -1.39 8.57
N THR A 49 4.27 -1.99 9.74
CA THR A 49 4.74 -3.34 10.04
C THR A 49 3.58 -4.32 10.08
N ILE A 50 3.81 -5.53 9.60
CA ILE A 50 2.84 -6.62 9.57
C ILE A 50 3.59 -7.96 9.74
N ASP A 51 2.88 -9.02 10.15
CA ASP A 51 3.43 -10.38 10.16
C ASP A 51 3.94 -10.76 8.76
N CYS A 52 5.15 -11.30 8.67
CA CYS A 52 5.77 -11.70 7.40
C CYS A 52 4.96 -12.76 6.63
N ASN A 53 4.14 -13.55 7.33
CA ASN A 53 3.28 -14.58 6.75
C ASN A 53 1.83 -14.10 6.55
N ALA A 54 1.53 -12.83 6.83
CA ALA A 54 0.21 -12.29 6.65
C ALA A 54 -0.26 -12.47 5.20
N GLN A 55 -1.48 -12.98 5.06
CA GLN A 55 -2.13 -13.10 3.76
C GLN A 55 -2.91 -11.81 3.50
N ILE A 56 -2.33 -10.92 2.70
CA ILE A 56 -2.95 -9.65 2.32
C ILE A 56 -3.52 -9.75 0.89
N PRO A 57 -4.63 -9.07 0.59
CA PRO A 57 -5.13 -8.99 -0.78
C PRO A 57 -4.20 -8.13 -1.64
N ASP A 58 -4.22 -8.36 -2.95
CA ASP A 58 -3.46 -7.56 -3.91
C ASP A 58 -3.90 -6.09 -3.88
N PHE A 59 -2.94 -5.20 -4.10
CA PHE A 59 -3.20 -3.78 -4.16
C PHE A 59 -3.43 -3.35 -5.60
N ILE A 60 -4.60 -2.76 -5.88
CA ILE A 60 -4.99 -2.36 -7.23
C ILE A 60 -4.93 -0.84 -7.36
N VAL A 61 -4.14 -0.37 -8.33
CA VAL A 61 -4.08 1.04 -8.73
C VAL A 61 -4.76 1.21 -10.08
N THR A 62 -5.60 2.22 -10.21
CA THR A 62 -6.27 2.56 -11.48
C THR A 62 -5.65 3.84 -12.03
N ILE A 63 -5.12 3.78 -13.24
CA ILE A 63 -4.55 4.94 -13.95
C ILE A 63 -5.25 5.05 -15.30
N GLY A 64 -6.01 6.12 -15.48
CA GLY A 64 -6.93 6.25 -16.62
C GLY A 64 -7.93 5.09 -16.63
N ASN A 65 -7.95 4.33 -17.73
CA ASN A 65 -8.85 3.18 -17.91
C ASN A 65 -8.17 1.83 -17.58
N TYR A 66 -6.93 1.86 -17.10
CA TYR A 66 -6.15 0.65 -16.82
C TYR A 66 -6.08 0.37 -15.33
N GLN A 67 -6.17 -0.91 -14.98
CA GLN A 67 -5.95 -1.41 -13.63
C GLN A 67 -4.61 -2.13 -13.59
N TYR A 68 -3.80 -1.75 -12.61
CA TYR A 68 -2.49 -2.32 -12.33
C TYR A 68 -2.57 -3.03 -10.98
N SER A 69 -2.29 -4.33 -10.98
CA SER A 69 -2.19 -5.12 -9.77
C SER A 69 -0.76 -5.10 -9.26
N ILE A 70 -0.63 -4.89 -7.95
CA ILE A 70 0.60 -5.14 -7.20
C ILE A 70 0.31 -6.34 -6.33
N ASP A 71 0.89 -7.47 -6.73
CA ASP A 71 0.67 -8.74 -6.06
C ASP A 71 1.16 -8.66 -4.61
N SER A 72 0.40 -9.27 -3.71
CA SER A 72 0.67 -9.31 -2.26
C SER A 72 2.11 -9.71 -1.92
N VAL A 73 2.69 -10.66 -2.66
CA VAL A 73 4.08 -11.12 -2.49
C VAL A 73 5.12 -10.01 -2.65
N ASN A 74 4.80 -8.94 -3.37
CA ASN A 74 5.70 -7.79 -3.59
C ASN A 74 5.52 -6.67 -2.57
N SER A 75 4.59 -6.81 -1.62
CA SER A 75 4.19 -5.73 -0.69
C SER A 75 4.65 -5.94 0.75
N VAL A 76 5.18 -7.12 1.08
CA VAL A 76 5.72 -7.44 2.42
C VAL A 76 7.19 -7.77 2.29
N THR A 77 8.04 -7.00 2.97
CA THR A 77 9.50 -7.19 2.97
C THR A 77 10.01 -7.36 4.39
N SER A 78 11.14 -8.05 4.57
CA SER A 78 11.81 -8.11 5.87
C SER A 78 12.20 -6.71 6.34
N GLY A 79 11.89 -6.37 7.59
CA GLY A 79 12.33 -5.12 8.21
C GLY A 79 13.85 -5.01 8.24
N ALA A 80 14.36 -3.78 8.13
CA ALA A 80 15.76 -3.46 8.36
C ALA A 80 16.11 -3.53 9.86
#